data_AF-B6SGS1-F1
#
_entry.id   AF-B6SGS1-F1
#
_cell.length_a   1.000
_cell.length_b   1.000
_cell.length_c   1.000
_cell.angle_alpha   90.00
_cell.angle_beta   90.00
_cell.angle_gamma   90.00
#
_symmetry.space_group_name_H-M   'P 1'
#
loop_
_entity.id
_entity.type
_entity.pdbx_description
1 polymer ?
#
loop_
_entity_poly.entity_id
_entity_poly.type
_entity_poly.pdbx_seq_one_letter_code
_entity_poly.pdbx_strand_id
1 'polypeptide(L)'
;MASFFRDARLPQQRVVEGVPFPAVLVPSARAGSCAGGVDKFLAAVRCERASRLEPLVRDAGALLLRGFPATTAADFDRAVDAFGYEELPIVGSVAPRTNVVGRVFTANDSPPDQKIPFHHEMAQTQVMSRLTLSECCCRINRRGCWSGGGKICLLRSRCAE
;
A
#
# COMPACT_ATOMS: atom_id res chain seq x y z
N MET A 1 -8.22 24.75 1.43
CA MET A 1 -6.77 24.46 1.56
C MET A 1 -6.33 23.68 0.32
N ALA A 2 -5.09 23.87 -0.14
CA ALA A 2 -4.56 23.06 -1.24
C ALA A 2 -4.23 21.64 -0.74
N SER A 3 -4.56 20.64 -1.55
CA SER A 3 -4.31 19.22 -1.25
C SER A 3 -2.81 18.92 -1.05
N PHE A 4 -2.49 18.10 -0.04
CA PHE A 4 -1.16 17.55 0.20
C PHE A 4 -0.77 16.53 -0.88
N PHE A 5 -1.77 15.86 -1.45
CA PHE A 5 -1.61 14.82 -2.46
C PHE A 5 -1.83 15.36 -3.88
N ARG A 6 -0.89 15.13 -4.77
CA ARG A 6 -1.01 15.46 -6.20
C ARG A 6 -1.07 14.20 -7.04
N ASP A 7 -1.96 14.16 -8.02
CA ASP A 7 -2.01 13.08 -9.00
C ASP A 7 -0.72 12.97 -9.81
N ALA A 8 -0.33 11.74 -10.11
CA ALA A 8 0.80 11.43 -10.98
C ALA A 8 0.44 10.33 -11.97
N ARG A 9 1.29 10.21 -13.00
CA ARG A 9 1.25 9.12 -13.97
C ARG A 9 2.57 8.36 -13.93
N LEU A 10 2.50 7.05 -14.11
CA LEU A 10 3.67 6.20 -14.26
C LEU A 10 3.61 5.49 -15.61
N PRO A 11 4.75 5.23 -16.27
CA PRO A 11 4.78 4.51 -17.55
C PRO A 11 4.12 3.13 -17.49
N GLN A 12 4.15 2.48 -16.32
CA GLN A 12 3.59 1.14 -16.12
C GLN A 12 2.09 1.14 -15.80
N GLN A 13 1.50 2.31 -15.55
CA GLN A 13 0.08 2.45 -15.23
C GLN A 13 -0.76 2.15 -16.47
N ARG A 14 -1.88 1.43 -16.29
CA ARG A 14 -2.84 1.18 -17.38
C ARG A 14 -4.11 1.98 -17.15
N VAL A 15 -4.90 2.18 -18.20
CA VAL A 15 -6.25 2.74 -18.08
C VAL A 15 -7.24 1.61 -18.26
N VAL A 16 -8.11 1.42 -17.27
CA VAL A 16 -9.18 0.42 -17.28
C VAL A 16 -10.49 1.20 -17.16
N GLU A 17 -11.30 1.20 -18.21
CA GLU A 17 -12.58 1.92 -18.28
C GLU A 17 -12.47 3.42 -17.98
N GLY A 18 -11.46 4.04 -18.59
CA GLY A 18 -11.18 5.47 -18.38
C GLY A 18 -10.52 5.78 -17.03
N VAL A 19 -10.40 4.82 -16.11
CA VAL A 19 -9.76 5.01 -14.80
C VAL A 19 -8.31 4.50 -14.82
N PRO A 20 -7.32 5.34 -14.43
CA PRO A 20 -5.93 4.91 -14.28
C PRO A 20 -5.77 3.90 -13.14
N PHE A 21 -5.10 2.77 -13.41
CA PHE A 21 -4.86 1.68 -12.47
C PHE A 21 -3.37 1.34 -12.33
N PRO A 22 -2.82 1.32 -11.10
CA PRO A 22 -3.42 1.88 -9.86
C PRO A 22 -3.51 3.42 -9.96
N ALA A 23 -4.34 4.08 -9.15
CA ALA A 23 -4.21 5.53 -8.95
C ALA A 23 -2.84 5.83 -8.31
N VAL A 24 -2.23 6.98 -8.61
CA VAL A 24 -0.91 7.35 -8.09
C VAL A 24 -0.93 8.76 -7.54
N LEU A 25 -0.54 8.90 -6.27
CA LEU A 25 -0.36 10.19 -5.62
C LEU A 25 1.10 10.40 -5.22
N VAL A 26 1.56 11.63 -5.37
CA VAL A 26 2.88 12.12 -4.95
C VAL A 26 2.73 13.37 -4.09
N PRO A 27 3.76 13.78 -3.32
CA PRO A 27 3.71 15.04 -2.59
C PRO A 27 3.46 16.24 -3.52
N SER A 28 2.54 17.11 -3.12
CA SER A 28 2.31 18.38 -3.78
C SER A 28 3.50 19.33 -3.54
N ALA A 29 3.99 20.03 -4.58
CA ALA A 29 5.09 20.99 -4.44
C ALA A 29 4.75 22.15 -3.47
N ARG A 30 3.46 22.45 -3.28
CA ARG A 30 2.96 23.43 -2.32
C ARG A 30 2.92 22.93 -0.88
N ALA A 31 3.21 21.65 -0.63
CA ALA A 31 3.51 21.14 0.70
C ALA A 31 4.87 21.65 1.24
N GLY A 32 5.60 22.44 0.43
CA GLY A 32 6.77 23.21 0.83
C GLY A 32 8.05 22.38 0.80
N SER A 33 9.09 22.93 0.18
CA SER A 33 10.47 22.54 0.47
C SER A 33 10.71 22.60 1.99
N CYS A 34 11.55 21.69 2.49
CA CYS A 34 11.97 21.52 3.89
C CYS A 34 11.07 20.58 4.71
N ALA A 35 11.60 19.38 4.99
CA ALA A 35 11.33 18.65 6.23
C ALA A 35 9.86 18.52 6.66
N GLY A 36 8.95 18.24 5.73
CA GLY A 36 7.64 17.72 6.10
C GLY A 36 7.83 16.29 6.60
N GLY A 37 8.07 16.13 7.90
CA GLY A 37 8.28 14.82 8.52
C GLY A 37 7.06 13.91 8.40
N VAL A 38 7.23 12.65 8.80
CA VAL A 38 6.17 11.64 8.84
C VAL A 38 4.87 12.19 9.44
N ASP A 39 4.92 13.00 10.49
CA ASP A 39 3.74 13.57 11.16
C ASP A 39 2.84 14.41 10.24
N LYS A 40 3.43 15.23 9.34
CA LYS A 40 2.64 16.02 8.39
C LYS A 40 1.94 15.11 7.37
N PHE A 41 2.63 14.06 6.92
CA PHE A 41 2.04 13.05 6.06
C PHE A 41 0.90 12.32 6.75
N LEU A 42 1.06 11.90 8.00
CA LEU A 42 0.00 11.25 8.79
C LEU A 42 -1.21 12.17 8.99
N ALA A 43 -0.97 13.43 9.32
CA ALA A 43 -2.05 14.42 9.44
C ALA A 43 -2.80 14.61 8.12
N ALA A 44 -2.08 14.69 6.99
CA ALA A 44 -2.69 14.78 5.68
C ALA A 44 -3.52 13.55 5.32
N VAL A 45 -3.03 12.33 5.64
CA VAL A 45 -3.81 11.10 5.48
C VAL A 45 -5.12 11.21 6.27
N ARG A 46 -5.08 11.57 7.56
CA ARG A 46 -6.29 11.70 8.38
C ARG A 46 -7.26 12.74 7.83
N CYS A 47 -6.76 13.90 7.39
CA CYS A 47 -7.60 15.00 6.90
C CYS A 47 -8.20 14.73 5.51
N GLU A 48 -7.48 14.07 4.60
CA GLU A 48 -7.89 13.90 3.20
C GLU A 48 -8.36 12.48 2.87
N ARG A 49 -8.39 11.57 3.85
CA ARG A 49 -8.83 10.17 3.66
C ARG A 49 -10.20 10.08 2.99
N ALA A 50 -11.23 10.62 3.64
CA ALA A 50 -12.61 10.47 3.19
C ALA A 50 -12.89 11.22 1.88
N SER A 51 -12.27 12.40 1.71
CA SER A 51 -12.54 13.28 0.56
C SER A 51 -11.71 12.95 -0.67
N ARG A 52 -10.55 12.28 -0.51
CA ARG A 52 -9.61 12.07 -1.61
C ARG A 52 -9.07 10.63 -1.70
N LEU A 53 -8.56 10.07 -0.62
CA LEU A 53 -7.88 8.76 -0.69
C LEU A 53 -8.85 7.60 -0.89
N GLU A 54 -9.94 7.53 -0.12
CA GLU A 54 -10.93 6.45 -0.21
C GLU A 54 -11.67 6.40 -1.54
N PRO A 55 -12.11 7.55 -2.11
CA PRO A 55 -12.66 7.55 -3.46
C PRO A 55 -11.70 6.96 -4.49
N LEU A 56 -10.42 7.33 -4.45
CA LEU A 56 -9.42 6.79 -5.40
C LEU A 56 -9.24 5.29 -5.24
N VAL A 57 -9.18 4.78 -4.00
CA VAL A 57 -9.09 3.33 -3.75
C VAL A 57 -10.32 2.61 -4.27
N ARG A 58 -11.52 3.12 -3.99
CA ARG A 58 -12.79 2.52 -4.43
C ARG A 58 -12.91 2.52 -5.96
N ASP A 59 -12.59 3.63 -6.61
CA ASP A 59 -12.89 3.82 -8.03
C ASP A 59 -11.79 3.20 -8.92
N ALA A 60 -10.51 3.29 -8.51
CA ALA A 60 -9.40 2.67 -9.24
C ALA A 60 -9.16 1.21 -8.82
N GLY A 61 -9.51 0.81 -7.59
CA GLY A 61 -9.23 -0.51 -7.01
C GLY A 61 -7.86 -0.64 -6.33
N ALA A 62 -6.94 0.30 -6.57
CA ALA A 62 -5.65 0.37 -5.88
C ALA A 62 -5.09 1.80 -5.94
N LEU A 63 -4.40 2.21 -4.87
CA LEU A 63 -3.75 3.52 -4.74
C LEU A 63 -2.28 3.35 -4.36
N LEU A 64 -1.38 3.93 -5.15
CA LEU A 64 0.05 4.02 -4.87
C LEU A 64 0.40 5.41 -4.32
N LEU A 65 0.84 5.45 -3.07
CA LEU A 65 1.44 6.64 -2.46
C LEU A 65 2.96 6.61 -2.66
N ARG A 66 3.51 7.50 -3.49
CA ARG A 66 4.93 7.52 -3.85
C ARG A 66 5.62 8.81 -3.42
N GLY A 67 6.77 8.68 -2.76
CA GLY A 67 7.62 9.81 -2.38
C GLY A 67 7.25 10.45 -1.04
N PHE A 68 6.51 9.74 -0.19
CA PHE A 68 6.14 10.19 1.16
C PHE A 68 7.17 9.77 2.22
N PRO A 69 7.29 10.49 3.34
CA PRO A 69 8.33 10.32 4.35
C PRO A 69 8.05 9.18 5.36
N ALA A 70 7.55 8.02 4.89
CA ALA A 70 7.50 6.79 5.68
C ALA A 70 8.64 5.90 5.22
N THR A 71 9.65 5.70 6.07
CA THR A 71 10.92 5.04 5.64
C THR A 71 11.33 3.88 6.54
N THR A 72 10.57 3.64 7.60
CA THR A 72 10.76 2.57 8.57
C THR A 72 9.45 1.82 8.77
N ALA A 73 9.54 0.56 9.24
CA ALA A 73 8.35 -0.21 9.57
C ALA A 73 7.47 0.48 10.63
N ALA A 74 8.08 1.23 11.56
CA ALA A 74 7.35 2.02 12.55
C ALA A 74 6.61 3.21 11.93
N ASP A 75 7.21 3.90 10.95
CA ASP A 75 6.50 4.95 10.20
C ASP A 75 5.31 4.38 9.44
N PHE A 76 5.48 3.17 8.88
CA PHE A 76 4.41 2.49 8.15
C PHE A 76 3.28 2.04 9.07
N ASP A 77 3.56 1.47 10.24
CA ASP A 77 2.52 1.15 11.24
C ASP A 77 1.71 2.39 11.63
N ARG A 78 2.40 3.54 11.82
CA ARG A 78 1.73 4.82 12.07
C ARG A 78 0.93 5.33 10.88
N ALA A 79 1.36 5.04 9.65
CA ALA A 79 0.60 5.34 8.44
C ALA A 79 -0.65 4.47 8.33
N VAL A 80 -0.54 3.16 8.60
CA VAL A 80 -1.69 2.24 8.72
C VAL A 80 -2.68 2.77 9.76
N ASP A 81 -2.19 3.28 10.90
CA ASP A 81 -3.02 3.92 11.91
C ASP A 81 -3.80 5.14 11.39
N ALA A 82 -3.11 6.00 10.64
CA ALA A 82 -3.71 7.21 10.09
C ALA A 82 -4.84 6.91 9.09
N PHE A 83 -4.80 5.75 8.44
CA PHE A 83 -5.91 5.28 7.61
C PHE A 83 -7.11 4.78 8.41
N GLY A 84 -7.00 4.51 9.71
CA GLY A 84 -8.13 4.20 10.58
C GLY A 84 -8.96 2.97 10.15
N TYR A 85 -8.36 2.04 9.42
CA TYR A 85 -9.00 0.76 9.13
C TYR A 85 -8.82 -0.20 10.29
N GLU A 86 -9.84 -1.00 10.55
CA GLU A 86 -9.76 -2.08 11.53
C GLU A 86 -8.77 -3.14 11.03
N GLU A 87 -7.92 -3.61 11.95
CA GLU A 87 -7.01 -4.72 11.67
C GLU A 87 -7.82 -6.02 11.52
N LEU A 88 -7.53 -6.80 10.49
CA LEU A 88 -8.05 -8.15 10.37
C LEU A 88 -7.18 -9.07 11.22
N PRO A 89 -7.73 -9.72 12.27
CA PRO A 89 -6.95 -10.64 13.09
C PRO A 89 -6.44 -11.81 12.25
N ILE A 90 -5.15 -12.13 12.40
CA ILE A 90 -4.54 -13.27 11.72
C ILE A 90 -4.98 -14.56 12.43
N VAL A 91 -6.17 -15.05 12.10
CA VAL A 91 -6.71 -16.32 12.61
C VAL A 91 -6.63 -17.36 11.49
N GLY A 92 -5.87 -18.44 11.72
CA GLY A 92 -5.80 -19.56 10.78
C GLY A 92 -4.96 -19.34 9.52
N SER A 93 -4.06 -18.35 9.49
CA SER A 93 -3.09 -18.22 8.39
C SER A 93 -2.12 -19.40 8.39
N VAL A 94 -1.97 -20.05 7.23
CA VAL A 94 -1.11 -21.24 7.04
C VAL A 94 0.32 -20.85 6.68
N ALA A 95 0.53 -19.62 6.21
CA ALA A 95 1.85 -19.10 5.87
C ALA A 95 2.50 -18.44 7.10
N PRO A 96 3.74 -18.81 7.46
CA PRO A 96 4.46 -18.15 8.55
C PRO A 96 4.65 -16.67 8.20
N ARG A 97 4.29 -15.80 9.14
CA ARG A 97 4.52 -14.35 9.07
C ARG A 97 5.27 -13.92 10.31
N THR A 98 6.28 -13.08 10.14
CA THR A 98 7.00 -12.48 11.25
C THR A 98 6.40 -11.11 11.54
N ASN A 99 5.97 -10.87 12.77
CA ASN A 99 5.59 -9.54 13.20
C ASN A 99 6.84 -8.66 13.27
N VAL A 100 6.83 -7.52 12.58
CA VAL A 100 7.93 -6.56 12.58
C VAL A 100 7.69 -5.50 13.65
N VAL A 101 6.51 -4.88 13.64
CA VAL A 101 6.08 -3.87 14.61
C VAL A 101 4.57 -3.65 14.48
N GLY A 102 3.84 -3.59 15.61
CA GLY A 102 2.41 -3.28 15.60
C GLY A 102 1.63 -4.16 14.63
N ARG A 103 0.97 -3.53 13.65
CA ARG A 103 0.15 -4.17 12.60
C ARG A 103 0.94 -4.56 11.35
N VAL A 104 2.27 -4.43 11.38
CA VAL A 104 3.15 -4.66 10.23
C VAL A 104 3.81 -6.03 10.36
N PHE A 105 3.52 -6.89 9.38
CA PHE A 105 4.04 -8.24 9.26
C PHE A 105 4.79 -8.42 7.95
N THR A 106 5.70 -9.40 7.89
CA THR A 106 6.23 -9.88 6.60
C THR A 106 5.11 -10.57 5.81
N ALA A 107 5.11 -10.43 4.48
CA ALA A 107 4.01 -10.92 3.64
C ALA A 107 4.05 -12.45 3.46
N ASN A 108 5.15 -12.97 2.90
CA ASN A 108 5.37 -14.38 2.61
C ASN A 108 6.88 -14.63 2.39
N ASP A 109 7.39 -15.75 2.89
CA ASP A 109 8.79 -16.19 2.75
C ASP A 109 8.99 -17.18 1.57
N SER A 110 8.24 -17.04 0.47
CA SER A 110 8.49 -17.84 -0.73
C SER A 110 9.93 -17.61 -1.24
N PRO A 111 10.61 -18.66 -1.72
CA PRO A 111 11.93 -18.55 -2.33
C PRO A 111 11.97 -17.48 -3.43
N PRO A 112 13.07 -16.71 -3.55
CA PRO A 112 13.13 -15.55 -4.45
C PRO A 112 13.12 -15.91 -5.94
N ASP A 113 13.38 -17.16 -6.29
CA ASP A 113 13.30 -17.73 -7.63
C ASP A 113 11.87 -18.15 -8.03
N GLN A 114 10.95 -18.19 -7.06
CA GLN A 114 9.57 -18.63 -7.29
C GLN A 114 8.62 -17.46 -7.52
N LYS A 115 7.78 -17.61 -8.54
CA LYS A 115 6.69 -16.67 -8.81
C LYS A 115 5.49 -17.03 -7.96
N ILE A 116 4.98 -16.05 -7.21
CA ILE A 116 3.71 -16.17 -6.51
C ILE A 116 2.59 -15.95 -7.56
N PRO A 117 1.64 -16.89 -7.73
CA PRO A 117 0.53 -16.74 -8.67
C PRO A 117 -0.43 -15.62 -8.23
N PHE A 118 -1.24 -15.10 -9.16
CA PHE A 118 -2.28 -14.15 -8.81
C PHE A 118 -3.34 -14.81 -7.92
N HIS A 119 -3.73 -14.12 -6.86
CA HIS A 119 -4.76 -14.55 -5.91
C HIS A 119 -5.37 -13.35 -5.19
N HIS A 120 -6.50 -13.56 -4.52
CA HIS A 120 -7.03 -12.64 -3.52
C HIS A 120 -6.50 -13.01 -2.14
N GLU A 121 -6.10 -12.02 -1.36
CA GLU A 121 -5.58 -12.21 -0.01
C GLU A 121 -6.63 -12.88 0.88
N MET A 122 -6.29 -14.03 1.46
CA MET A 122 -7.18 -14.85 2.29
C MET A 122 -8.48 -15.32 1.60
N ALA A 123 -8.48 -15.50 0.27
CA ALA A 123 -9.66 -15.91 -0.52
C ALA A 123 -10.34 -17.21 -0.08
N GLN A 124 -9.61 -18.07 0.65
CA GLN A 124 -10.09 -19.38 1.11
C GLN A 124 -10.58 -19.36 2.57
N THR A 125 -10.67 -18.18 3.19
CA THR A 125 -11.11 -18.02 4.59
C THR A 125 -12.54 -17.49 4.64
N GLN A 126 -13.20 -17.68 5.79
CA GLN A 126 -14.56 -17.16 6.01
C GLN A 126 -14.61 -15.63 6.10
N VAL A 127 -13.48 -14.99 6.45
CA VAL A 127 -13.36 -13.54 6.59
C VAL A 127 -12.24 -13.04 5.68
N MET A 128 -12.60 -12.48 4.53
CA MET A 128 -11.65 -11.92 3.58
C MET A 128 -11.22 -10.51 3.96
N SER A 129 -9.96 -10.16 3.71
CA SER A 129 -9.49 -8.79 3.83
C SER A 129 -10.20 -7.86 2.82
N ARG A 130 -10.71 -6.72 3.30
CA ARG A 130 -11.35 -5.71 2.44
C ARG A 130 -10.34 -4.77 1.78
N LEU A 131 -9.21 -4.53 2.45
CA LEU A 131 -8.12 -3.72 1.96
C LEU A 131 -6.80 -4.29 2.48
N THR A 132 -5.80 -4.36 1.62
CA THR A 132 -4.42 -4.72 1.98
C THR A 132 -3.52 -3.51 1.75
N LEU A 133 -2.75 -3.12 2.77
CA LEU A 133 -1.71 -2.10 2.64
C LEU A 133 -0.36 -2.80 2.55
N SER A 134 0.48 -2.37 1.59
CA SER A 134 1.82 -2.93 1.40
C SER A 134 2.84 -1.80 1.26
N GLU A 135 3.98 -1.97 1.92
CA GLU A 135 5.13 -1.07 1.82
C GLU A 135 6.32 -1.81 1.19
N CYS A 136 7.04 -1.12 0.32
CA CYS A 136 8.31 -1.61 -0.21
C CYS A 136 9.44 -1.20 0.72
N CYS A 137 9.85 -2.09 1.63
CA CYS A 137 10.98 -1.83 2.52
C CYS A 137 12.30 -2.36 1.93
N CYS A 138 12.88 -1.67 0.94
CA CYS A 138 14.15 -2.07 0.33
C CYS A 138 15.39 -1.94 1.26
N ARG A 139 15.25 -1.51 2.52
CA ARG A 139 16.39 -1.32 3.44
C ARG A 139 16.50 -2.33 4.57
N ILE A 140 15.49 -3.14 4.82
CA ILE A 140 15.56 -4.16 5.87
C ILE A 140 16.25 -5.40 5.26
N ASN A 141 17.58 -5.40 5.39
CA ASN A 141 18.48 -6.54 5.19
C ASN A 141 18.70 -6.98 3.72
N ARG A 142 19.96 -6.90 3.23
CA ARG A 142 20.39 -7.47 1.94
C ARG A 142 20.17 -9.00 1.87
N ARG A 143 19.91 -9.66 2.99
CA ARG A 143 19.51 -11.06 3.08
C ARG A 143 17.98 -11.16 3.03
N GLY A 144 17.38 -10.99 1.86
CA GLY A 144 15.93 -11.15 1.66
C GLY A 144 15.34 -10.25 0.58
N CYS A 145 15.96 -9.12 0.29
CA CYS A 145 15.55 -8.28 -0.82
C CYS A 145 15.97 -8.95 -2.15
N TRP A 146 15.01 -9.28 -3.02
CA TRP A 146 15.25 -9.94 -4.31
C TRP A 146 16.30 -9.17 -5.12
N SER A 147 17.46 -9.80 -5.35
CA SER A 147 18.59 -9.23 -6.10
C SER A 147 18.24 -8.94 -7.57
N GLY A 148 17.19 -9.55 -8.10
CA GLY A 148 16.68 -9.34 -9.46
C GLY A 148 15.54 -8.32 -9.61
N GLY A 149 15.15 -7.61 -8.54
CA GLY A 149 14.08 -6.61 -8.59
C GLY A 149 12.68 -7.22 -8.59
N GLY A 150 12.24 -7.70 -7.42
CA GLY A 150 10.88 -8.17 -7.20
C GLY A 150 9.85 -7.07 -7.47
N LYS A 151 8.77 -7.41 -8.16
CA LYS A 151 7.65 -6.50 -8.44
C LYS A 151 6.36 -7.11 -7.88
N ILE A 152 5.59 -6.31 -7.17
CA ILE A 152 4.19 -6.66 -6.86
C ILE A 152 3.38 -6.32 -8.11
N CYS A 153 2.91 -7.35 -8.80
CA CYS A 153 2.02 -7.21 -9.96
C CYS A 153 0.58 -7.14 -9.47
N LEU A 154 -0.15 -6.11 -9.90
CA LEU A 154 -1.57 -5.94 -9.57
C LEU A 154 -2.42 -6.17 -10.83
N LEU A 155 -3.53 -6.89 -10.65
CA LEU A 155 -4.60 -7.04 -11.63
C LEU A 155 -5.89 -6.54 -10.99
N ARG A 156 -6.72 -5.82 -11.76
CA ARG A 156 -8.06 -5.43 -11.32
C ARG A 156 -9.03 -6.57 -11.65
N SER A 157 -9.44 -7.32 -10.64
CA SER A 157 -10.55 -8.28 -10.78
C SER A 157 -11.89 -7.55 -10.68
N ARG A 158 -12.91 -8.14 -11.29
CA ARG A 158 -14.31 -7.76 -11.10
C ARG A 158 -15.08 -8.97 -10.59
N CYS A 159 -16.03 -8.74 -9.69
CA CYS A 159 -17.12 -9.69 -9.54
C CYS A 159 -17.89 -9.70 -10.87
N ALA A 160 -18.11 -10.89 -11.43
CA ALA A 160 -19.10 -11.02 -12.49
C ALA A 160 -20.47 -10.64 -11.89
N GLU A 161 -21.22 -9.81 -12.62
CA GLU A 161 -22.65 -9.58 -12.34
C GLU A 161 -23.47 -10.84 -12.61
#